data_AF-A0A8J2MRI3-F1
#
_entry.id   AF-A0A8J2MRI3-F1
#
_cell.length_a   1.000
_cell.length_b   1.000
_cell.length_c   1.000
_cell.angle_alpha   90.00
_cell.angle_beta   90.00
_cell.angle_gamma   90.00
#
_symmetry.space_group_name_H-M   'P 1'
#
loop_
_entity.id
_entity.type
_entity.pdbx_description
1 polymer ?
#
loop_
_entity_poly.entity_id
_entity_poly.type
_entity_poly.pdbx_seq_one_letter_code
_entity_poly.pdbx_strand_id
1 'polypeptide(L)'
;MFTDESNVICIENEENIEESGVKYVNKLAAYQSFSKNVYHSSSQEVTDSEKGDAGIIGHERSRISRSQLPCNSDEMVQRKERKKCGKAHTVPFILDEFFGVYCLLSRSSNRYFKNRCYIGYTIDPNRRIRQHNAGKEFGGAKKTDQRGPWDMVCIIHGFPNSVSALRFEWAWQNPEKSRRLRSLNLKKKANETALGFRLRIVCHMLNSDPWQRLSLTFRWLLPELEIPFSPDITPPSHMTVQHGAVTKISSLIPQLQEEYDIIGTCSLCLKPINSISELLRCSASEICKSHFHMRCLSKHALNAVDEYRILLFPIQGQCPKCGITYLWGELIRDQRILLAVNKFNSNGALFNMIPSGKLIKM
;
A
#
# COMPACT_ATOMS: atom_id res chain seq x y z
N MET A 1 -6.64 -12.10 29.79
CA MET A 1 -5.98 -11.12 30.69
C MET A 1 -5.13 -10.23 29.80
N PHE A 2 -5.47 -8.93 29.79
CA PHE A 2 -4.87 -7.80 29.05
C PHE A 2 -4.86 -7.90 27.51
N THR A 3 -5.96 -7.46 26.91
CA THR A 3 -6.01 -6.99 25.51
C THR A 3 -5.48 -5.55 25.45
N ASP A 4 -4.47 -5.33 24.62
CA ASP A 4 -3.87 -4.02 24.34
C ASP A 4 -4.73 -3.30 23.27
N GLU A 5 -5.62 -2.39 23.71
CA GLU A 5 -6.54 -1.60 22.87
C GLU A 5 -5.88 -0.35 22.26
N SER A 6 -4.56 -0.28 22.14
CA SER A 6 -3.87 0.94 21.71
C SER A 6 -3.62 1.06 20.20
N ASN A 7 -4.59 0.71 19.33
CA ASN A 7 -4.43 0.98 17.88
C ASN A 7 -5.71 1.21 17.05
N VAL A 8 -6.86 1.44 17.69
CA VAL A 8 -8.09 1.85 17.00
C VAL A 8 -8.44 3.24 17.47
N ILE A 9 -8.46 4.22 16.57
CA ILE A 9 -9.05 5.53 16.85
C ILE A 9 -10.12 5.76 15.79
N CYS A 10 -11.37 5.60 16.21
CA CYS A 10 -12.52 6.27 15.62
C CYS A 10 -12.68 7.61 16.36
N ILE A 11 -12.91 8.67 15.60
CA ILE A 11 -13.15 10.02 16.13
C ILE A 11 -14.57 10.03 16.70
N GLU A 12 -14.71 10.14 18.01
CA GLU A 12 -15.99 10.48 18.66
C GLU A 12 -16.29 11.96 18.39
N ASN A 13 -17.48 12.24 17.87
CA ASN A 13 -18.03 13.58 17.75
C ASN A 13 -18.88 13.86 18.99
N GLU A 14 -18.54 14.89 19.77
CA GLU A 14 -19.48 15.48 20.71
C GLU A 14 -20.41 16.45 19.98
N GLU A 15 -21.70 16.17 20.11
CA GLU A 15 -22.80 17.06 19.76
C GLU A 15 -22.79 18.28 20.69
N ASN A 16 -23.03 19.47 20.13
CA ASN A 16 -23.72 20.52 20.86
C ASN A 16 -24.74 21.19 19.95
N ILE A 17 -25.98 21.06 20.40
CA ILE A 17 -27.20 21.65 19.90
C ILE A 17 -27.22 23.12 20.34
N GLU A 18 -27.50 24.05 19.42
CA GLU A 18 -28.27 25.25 19.77
C GLU A 18 -28.92 25.84 18.50
N GLU A 19 -30.24 25.99 18.59
CA GLU A 19 -31.13 26.58 17.59
C GLU A 19 -31.01 28.10 17.54
N SER A 20 -31.19 28.70 16.36
CA SER A 20 -32.20 29.76 16.11
C SER A 20 -31.98 30.52 14.78
N GLY A 21 -33.09 30.95 14.16
CA GLY A 21 -33.16 32.33 13.66
C GLY A 21 -32.94 32.63 12.17
N VAL A 22 -33.91 32.24 11.35
CA VAL A 22 -34.37 32.81 10.06
C VAL A 22 -34.18 34.35 9.85
N LYS A 23 -33.55 34.80 8.73
CA LYS A 23 -34.06 35.74 7.65
C LYS A 23 -33.03 36.64 6.90
N TYR A 24 -33.27 36.74 5.58
CA TYR A 24 -33.08 37.82 4.56
C TYR A 24 -31.70 38.36 4.10
N VAL A 25 -31.38 38.03 2.83
CA VAL A 25 -31.04 38.90 1.66
C VAL A 25 -30.23 40.20 1.89
N ASN A 26 -29.03 40.29 1.27
CA ASN A 26 -28.76 41.32 0.24
C ASN A 26 -27.46 41.11 -0.57
N LYS A 27 -27.48 41.75 -1.74
CA LYS A 27 -26.64 41.67 -2.94
C LYS A 27 -25.72 42.91 -2.99
N LEU A 28 -24.45 42.77 -3.46
CA LEU A 28 -23.58 43.78 -4.14
C LEU A 28 -22.12 43.24 -4.12
N ALA A 29 -21.51 42.84 -5.24
CA ALA A 29 -20.93 43.59 -6.37
C ALA A 29 -19.46 44.04 -6.14
N ALA A 30 -18.60 43.47 -6.99
CA ALA A 30 -17.35 43.96 -7.60
C ALA A 30 -16.25 44.61 -6.74
N TYR A 31 -15.00 44.17 -6.93
CA TYR A 31 -13.93 45.01 -7.50
C TYR A 31 -12.78 44.13 -8.03
N GLN A 32 -12.32 44.49 -9.24
CA GLN A 32 -11.17 43.95 -9.94
C GLN A 32 -9.87 44.57 -9.40
N SER A 33 -8.77 43.81 -9.42
CA SER A 33 -7.48 44.37 -9.86
C SER A 33 -6.56 43.26 -10.38
N PHE A 34 -6.03 43.56 -11.57
CA PHE A 34 -5.01 42.83 -12.31
C PHE A 34 -3.66 42.90 -11.60
N SER A 35 -2.83 41.87 -11.76
CA SER A 35 -1.43 42.05 -12.16
C SER A 35 -0.90 40.78 -12.81
N LYS A 36 -0.52 40.95 -14.08
CA LYS A 36 0.30 40.04 -14.88
C LYS A 36 1.69 39.97 -14.27
N ASN A 37 2.35 38.82 -14.34
CA ASN A 37 3.74 38.78 -14.78
C ASN A 37 4.10 37.42 -15.38
N VAL A 38 4.93 37.52 -16.40
CA VAL A 38 5.16 36.63 -17.53
C VAL A 38 6.69 36.50 -17.62
N TYR A 39 7.18 35.25 -17.69
CA TYR A 39 8.50 34.80 -18.17
C TYR A 39 9.72 35.25 -17.31
N HIS A 40 10.78 34.46 -17.12
CA HIS A 40 11.61 33.83 -18.13
C HIS A 40 12.39 32.62 -17.57
N SER A 41 12.60 31.62 -18.42
CA SER A 41 13.63 30.59 -18.29
C SER A 41 15.02 31.19 -18.44
N SER A 42 16.04 30.57 -17.83
CA SER A 42 17.31 30.27 -18.48
C SER A 42 18.08 29.20 -17.72
N SER A 43 18.46 28.17 -18.48
CA SER A 43 19.48 27.16 -18.19
C SER A 43 20.87 27.78 -18.25
N GLN A 44 21.85 27.21 -17.54
CA GLN A 44 23.21 27.02 -18.07
C GLN A 44 24.00 26.00 -17.22
N GLU A 45 24.48 24.97 -17.92
CA GLU A 45 25.56 24.07 -17.54
C GLU A 45 26.91 24.80 -17.59
N VAL A 46 27.97 24.23 -16.98
CA VAL A 46 29.32 24.01 -17.57
C VAL A 46 30.40 23.72 -16.48
N THR A 47 30.88 22.48 -16.51
CA THR A 47 32.25 21.91 -16.37
C THR A 47 33.22 22.19 -15.19
N ASP A 48 33.62 21.09 -14.55
CA ASP A 48 34.96 20.50 -14.33
C ASP A 48 36.22 21.30 -13.90
N SER A 49 36.96 20.61 -13.00
CA SER A 49 38.41 20.32 -12.99
C SER A 49 39.34 20.88 -11.88
N GLU A 50 39.74 19.92 -11.04
CA GLU A 50 41.01 19.61 -10.35
C GLU A 50 42.22 20.57 -10.18
N LYS A 51 42.82 20.42 -8.96
CA LYS A 51 44.25 20.37 -8.55
C LYS A 51 45.09 21.66 -8.36
N GLY A 52 45.85 21.67 -7.26
CA GLY A 52 47.18 22.31 -7.21
C GLY A 52 47.62 22.92 -5.88
N ASP A 53 48.75 22.44 -5.38
CA ASP A 53 49.41 22.59 -4.06
C ASP A 53 50.11 23.94 -3.68
N ALA A 54 50.36 24.05 -2.35
CA ALA A 54 51.59 24.50 -1.63
C ALA A 54 51.98 25.99 -1.31
N GLY A 55 52.44 26.18 -0.04
CA GLY A 55 53.48 27.14 0.42
C GLY A 55 53.03 28.26 1.40
N ILE A 56 53.07 28.13 2.75
CA ILE A 56 54.14 28.31 3.78
C ILE A 56 54.53 29.78 4.15
N ILE A 57 54.71 29.99 5.48
CA ILE A 57 55.38 31.05 6.33
C ILE A 57 54.33 31.67 7.29
N GLY A 58 54.40 31.68 8.63
CA GLY A 58 55.39 31.32 9.66
C GLY A 58 55.63 32.47 10.66
N HIS A 59 55.14 32.42 11.92
CA HIS A 59 55.82 32.94 13.14
C HIS A 59 55.07 32.67 14.48
N GLU A 60 55.51 31.60 15.17
CA GLU A 60 56.17 31.54 16.50
C GLU A 60 55.62 32.13 17.83
N ARG A 61 55.85 31.29 18.89
CA ARG A 61 55.96 31.47 20.38
C ARG A 61 54.76 30.95 21.18
N SER A 62 54.88 30.11 22.22
CA SER A 62 56.02 29.58 22.99
C SER A 62 55.62 28.33 23.81
N ARG A 63 56.63 27.51 24.16
CA ARG A 63 56.66 26.20 24.85
C ARG A 63 56.01 26.17 26.25
N ILE A 64 55.54 25.03 26.77
CA ILE A 64 56.24 24.06 27.68
C ILE A 64 55.46 22.71 27.65
N SER A 65 55.97 21.60 27.04
CA SER A 65 56.59 20.38 27.62
C SER A 65 55.86 19.77 28.85
N ARG A 66 55.51 18.47 28.97
CA ARG A 66 56.23 17.22 28.62
C ARG A 66 55.33 15.95 28.76
N SER A 67 55.56 14.98 27.86
CA SER A 67 55.50 13.49 27.98
C SER A 67 54.21 12.69 28.31
N GLN A 68 53.70 12.02 27.25
CA GLN A 68 53.44 10.56 27.04
C GLN A 68 53.13 9.60 28.23
N LEU A 69 51.90 9.02 28.20
CA LEU A 69 51.42 7.59 28.25
C LEU A 69 52.36 6.45 28.76
N PRO A 70 51.91 5.20 29.14
CA PRO A 70 50.55 4.63 29.39
C PRO A 70 50.43 3.58 30.56
N CYS A 71 49.22 3.01 30.71
CA CYS A 71 48.87 1.61 31.07
C CYS A 71 48.64 1.14 32.54
N ASN A 72 47.38 0.71 32.77
CA ASN A 72 46.77 -0.34 33.63
C ASN A 72 47.47 -0.91 34.89
N SER A 73 46.71 -0.93 36.00
CA SER A 73 46.46 -2.14 36.82
C SER A 73 45.32 -1.93 37.85
N ASP A 74 44.38 -2.88 37.83
CA ASP A 74 43.66 -3.51 38.95
C ASP A 74 42.48 -2.86 39.72
N GLU A 75 41.39 -3.64 39.66
CA GLU A 75 40.36 -3.95 40.65
C GLU A 75 39.44 -2.85 41.21
N MET A 76 38.19 -2.86 40.73
CA MET A 76 37.03 -2.79 41.65
C MET A 76 35.90 -3.72 41.16
N VAL A 77 35.73 -4.83 41.89
CA VAL A 77 34.61 -5.75 41.83
C VAL A 77 33.37 -5.08 42.41
N GLN A 78 32.34 -4.82 41.60
CA GLN A 78 30.96 -4.76 42.09
C GLN A 78 30.00 -5.45 41.11
N ARG A 79 29.35 -6.48 41.65
CA ARG A 79 28.25 -7.27 41.10
C ARG A 79 27.18 -6.38 40.45
N LYS A 80 26.92 -6.63 39.17
CA LYS A 80 25.58 -6.46 38.58
C LYS A 80 25.18 -7.79 37.95
N GLU A 81 24.53 -8.62 38.75
CA GLU A 81 23.73 -9.73 38.24
C GLU A 81 22.62 -9.14 37.36
N ARG A 82 22.89 -9.08 36.06
CA ARG A 82 21.86 -8.85 35.05
C ARG A 82 21.01 -10.10 35.02
N LYS A 83 19.82 -10.03 35.63
CA LYS A 83 18.71 -10.95 35.36
C LYS A 83 18.57 -11.06 33.84
N LYS A 84 19.01 -12.19 33.25
CA LYS A 84 18.63 -12.59 31.90
C LYS A 84 17.14 -12.88 31.94
N CYS A 85 16.33 -11.86 31.68
CA CYS A 85 14.94 -12.07 31.25
C CYS A 85 15.04 -12.90 29.97
N GLY A 86 14.56 -14.14 30.00
CA GLY A 86 14.53 -15.00 28.83
C GLY A 86 13.81 -14.26 27.70
N LYS A 87 14.45 -14.15 26.53
CA LYS A 87 13.75 -13.64 25.34
C LYS A 87 12.53 -14.55 25.14
N ALA A 88 11.33 -14.01 25.30
CA ALA A 88 10.12 -14.68 24.89
C ALA A 88 10.33 -15.17 23.45
N HIS A 89 10.20 -16.48 23.24
CA HIS A 89 10.38 -17.07 21.92
C HIS A 89 9.24 -16.56 21.04
N THR A 90 9.51 -15.50 20.29
CA THR A 90 8.51 -14.87 19.44
C THR A 90 8.40 -15.73 18.19
N VAL A 91 7.22 -16.31 17.95
CA VAL A 91 6.98 -17.14 16.77
C VAL A 91 7.26 -16.28 15.52
N PRO A 92 8.07 -16.74 14.56
CA PRO A 92 8.39 -15.96 13.38
C PRO A 92 7.16 -15.78 12.49
N PHE A 93 7.06 -14.61 11.87
CA PHE A 93 5.95 -14.23 11.00
C PHE A 93 6.44 -13.42 9.80
N ILE A 94 5.60 -13.36 8.77
CA ILE A 94 5.80 -12.54 7.58
C ILE A 94 4.69 -11.50 7.54
N LEU A 95 5.06 -10.23 7.36
CA LEU A 95 4.07 -9.18 7.14
C LEU A 95 3.52 -9.27 5.72
N ASP A 96 2.20 -9.33 5.57
CA ASP A 96 1.56 -9.31 4.26
C ASP A 96 1.89 -7.98 3.56
N GLU A 97 2.33 -8.05 2.30
CA GLU A 97 2.61 -6.85 1.53
C GLU A 97 1.31 -6.05 1.29
N PHE A 98 1.34 -4.76 1.63
CA PHE A 98 0.21 -3.86 1.43
C PHE A 98 0.58 -2.70 0.51
N PHE A 99 -0.23 -2.50 -0.53
CA PHE A 99 -0.11 -1.38 -1.46
C PHE A 99 -1.50 -0.81 -1.67
N GLY A 100 -1.71 0.44 -1.25
CA GLY A 100 -3.02 1.08 -1.32
C GLY A 100 -2.98 2.50 -1.88
N VAL A 101 -4.01 2.86 -2.63
CA VAL A 101 -4.26 4.21 -3.14
C VAL A 101 -5.54 4.73 -2.50
N TYR A 102 -5.45 5.85 -1.78
CA TYR A 102 -6.52 6.37 -0.95
C TYR A 102 -7.03 7.73 -1.42
N CYS A 103 -8.26 8.05 -1.02
CA CYS A 103 -8.86 9.37 -1.16
C CYS A 103 -9.06 9.99 0.24
N LEU A 104 -8.43 11.13 0.48
CA LEU A 104 -8.70 11.98 1.64
C LEU A 104 -9.84 12.96 1.36
N LEU A 105 -10.53 13.37 2.41
CA LEU A 105 -11.50 14.46 2.42
C LEU A 105 -11.10 15.47 3.51
N SER A 106 -10.97 16.74 3.14
CA SER A 106 -10.67 17.81 4.10
C SER A 106 -11.91 18.18 4.91
N ARG A 107 -11.76 18.19 6.23
CA ARG A 107 -12.74 18.69 7.21
C ARG A 107 -12.39 20.09 7.72
N SER A 108 -11.55 20.82 6.99
CA SER A 108 -11.15 22.17 7.36
C SER A 108 -12.36 23.08 7.58
N SER A 109 -12.31 23.90 8.64
CA SER A 109 -13.28 24.98 8.88
C SER A 109 -13.18 26.08 7.80
N ASN A 110 -12.04 26.20 7.14
CA ASN A 110 -11.86 27.12 6.03
C ASN A 110 -12.61 26.62 4.78
N ARG A 111 -13.65 27.36 4.37
CA ARG A 111 -14.49 27.08 3.21
C ARG A 111 -13.73 26.83 1.89
N TYR A 112 -12.53 27.40 1.74
CA TYR A 112 -11.73 27.18 0.54
C TYR A 112 -11.18 25.76 0.44
N PHE A 113 -10.96 25.09 1.58
CA PHE A 113 -10.38 23.74 1.65
C PHE A 113 -11.40 22.68 2.06
N LYS A 114 -12.47 23.07 2.76
CA LYS A 114 -13.56 22.17 3.17
C LYS A 114 -14.04 21.31 2.01
N ASN A 115 -14.17 20.01 2.26
CA ASN A 115 -14.60 18.99 1.32
C ASN A 115 -13.72 18.84 0.07
N ARG A 116 -12.49 19.37 0.05
CA ARG A 116 -11.53 19.04 -1.00
C ARG A 116 -11.00 17.64 -0.82
N CYS A 117 -10.72 16.98 -1.94
CA CYS A 117 -10.11 15.67 -1.95
C CYS A 117 -8.61 15.72 -2.25
N TYR A 118 -7.87 14.78 -1.67
CA TYR A 118 -6.48 14.50 -2.02
C TYR A 118 -6.33 13.01 -2.27
N ILE A 119 -5.68 12.63 -3.37
CA ILE A 119 -5.39 11.23 -3.68
C ILE A 119 -3.93 10.95 -3.37
N GLY A 120 -3.63 9.83 -2.71
CA GLY A 120 -2.27 9.43 -2.42
C GLY A 120 -2.08 7.92 -2.38
N TYR A 121 -0.82 7.50 -2.31
CA TYR A 121 -0.40 6.11 -2.17
C TYR A 121 0.24 5.86 -0.80
N THR A 122 0.06 4.64 -0.27
CA THR A 122 0.67 4.20 0.99
C THR A 122 0.86 2.69 1.07
N ILE A 123 1.79 2.27 1.91
CA ILE A 123 1.95 0.89 2.40
C ILE A 123 1.44 0.73 3.85
N ASP A 124 1.04 1.82 4.49
CA ASP A 124 0.58 1.87 5.89
C ASP A 124 -0.43 3.03 6.04
N PRO A 125 -1.73 2.78 5.88
CA PRO A 125 -2.77 3.83 5.91
C PRO A 125 -2.81 4.58 7.25
N ASN A 126 -2.69 3.86 8.36
CA ASN A 126 -2.76 4.41 9.72
C ASN A 126 -1.59 5.37 10.00
N ARG A 127 -0.37 5.00 9.59
CA ARG A 127 0.77 5.93 9.65
C ARG A 127 0.54 7.14 8.74
N ARG A 128 0.04 6.91 7.52
CA ARG A 128 -0.05 7.95 6.49
C ARG A 128 -1.07 9.02 6.83
N ILE A 129 -2.23 8.67 7.40
CA ILE A 129 -3.23 9.66 7.81
C ILE A 129 -2.70 10.56 8.94
N ARG A 130 -1.97 9.99 9.91
CA ARG A 130 -1.31 10.76 10.97
C ARG A 130 -0.30 11.77 10.41
N GLN A 131 0.51 11.37 9.44
CA GLN A 131 1.45 12.29 8.78
C GLN A 131 0.73 13.45 8.09
N HIS A 132 -0.39 13.19 7.40
CA HIS A 132 -1.16 14.25 6.75
C HIS A 132 -1.74 15.25 7.76
N ASN A 133 -2.21 14.77 8.91
CA ASN A 133 -2.80 15.61 9.96
C ASN A 133 -1.75 16.31 10.83
N ALA A 134 -0.55 15.75 10.99
CA ALA A 134 0.58 16.40 11.66
C ALA A 134 1.22 17.51 10.81
N GLY A 135 1.13 17.43 9.48
CA GLY A 135 1.65 18.45 8.56
C GLY A 135 2.94 18.04 7.86
N LYS A 136 3.42 18.90 6.95
CA LYS A 136 4.54 18.56 6.03
C LYS A 136 5.86 18.28 6.74
N GLU A 137 6.11 18.96 7.86
CA GLU A 137 7.34 18.80 8.66
C GLU A 137 7.42 17.39 9.31
N PHE A 138 6.30 16.67 9.38
CA PHE A 138 6.21 15.30 9.92
C PHE A 138 5.99 14.25 8.83
N GLY A 139 6.33 14.58 7.57
CA GLY A 139 6.21 13.68 6.42
C GLY A 139 4.85 13.74 5.71
N GLY A 140 3.96 14.65 6.10
CA GLY A 140 2.74 14.97 5.35
C GLY A 140 3.05 15.53 3.96
N ALA A 141 2.13 15.35 3.01
CA ALA A 141 2.32 15.95 1.68
C ALA A 141 2.20 17.49 1.75
N LYS A 142 3.06 18.23 1.04
CA LYS A 142 2.96 19.70 0.95
C LYS A 142 1.57 20.18 0.50
N LYS A 143 0.89 19.43 -0.37
CA LYS A 143 -0.47 19.77 -0.85
C LYS A 143 -1.56 19.62 0.22
N THR A 144 -1.29 18.90 1.31
CA THR A 144 -2.25 18.67 2.40
C THR A 144 -1.97 19.53 3.64
N ASP A 145 -0.82 20.19 3.69
CA ASP A 145 -0.37 21.00 4.82
C ASP A 145 -1.35 22.14 5.14
N GLN A 146 -1.70 22.30 6.42
CA GLN A 146 -2.62 23.33 6.96
C GLN A 146 -4.01 23.38 6.28
N ARG A 147 -4.40 22.28 5.63
CA ARG A 147 -5.67 22.14 4.89
C ARG A 147 -6.56 21.04 5.48
N GLY A 148 -6.15 20.50 6.62
CA GLY A 148 -6.88 19.48 7.37
C GLY A 148 -7.82 20.07 8.44
N PRO A 149 -8.28 19.23 9.40
CA PRO A 149 -7.94 17.80 9.50
C PRO A 149 -8.47 17.02 8.29
N TRP A 150 -7.80 15.93 7.98
CA TRP A 150 -8.09 15.04 6.87
C TRP A 150 -8.67 13.73 7.37
N ASP A 151 -9.73 13.31 6.69
CA ASP A 151 -10.32 11.99 6.82
C ASP A 151 -9.85 11.14 5.65
N MET A 152 -9.38 9.91 5.89
CA MET A 152 -9.14 8.96 4.81
C MET A 152 -10.43 8.18 4.56
N VAL A 153 -11.17 8.56 3.51
CA VAL A 153 -12.55 8.08 3.31
C VAL A 153 -12.59 6.69 2.71
N CYS A 154 -11.78 6.46 1.67
CA CYS A 154 -11.70 5.16 1.02
C CYS A 154 -10.28 4.85 0.53
N ILE A 155 -10.01 3.57 0.33
CA ILE A 155 -8.74 3.05 -0.17
C ILE A 155 -8.96 1.87 -1.12
N ILE A 156 -8.29 1.91 -2.26
CA ILE A 156 -8.20 0.80 -3.20
C ILE A 156 -6.88 0.09 -2.92
N HIS A 157 -6.92 -1.21 -2.67
CA HIS A 157 -5.73 -2.00 -2.33
C HIS A 157 -5.75 -3.38 -2.98
N GLY A 158 -4.72 -4.19 -2.71
CA GLY A 158 -4.49 -5.47 -3.40
C GLY A 158 -3.65 -5.32 -4.68
N PHE A 159 -2.99 -4.18 -4.89
CA PHE A 159 -2.08 -4.02 -6.02
C PHE A 159 -0.92 -5.01 -5.93
N PRO A 160 -0.43 -5.56 -7.06
CA PRO A 160 0.64 -6.55 -7.06
C PRO A 160 2.02 -5.96 -6.69
N ASN A 161 2.19 -4.65 -6.77
CA ASN A 161 3.42 -3.95 -6.40
C ASN A 161 3.17 -2.43 -6.34
N SER A 162 4.15 -1.72 -5.81
CA SER A 162 4.16 -0.25 -5.72
C SER A 162 4.02 0.43 -7.08
N VAL A 163 4.67 -0.08 -8.14
CA VAL A 163 4.62 0.52 -9.49
C VAL A 163 3.19 0.52 -10.04
N SER A 164 2.45 -0.58 -9.88
CA SER A 164 1.06 -0.67 -10.30
C SER A 164 0.16 0.31 -9.54
N ALA A 165 0.36 0.41 -8.21
CA ALA A 165 -0.37 1.34 -7.35
C ALA A 165 -0.06 2.80 -7.68
N LEU A 166 1.21 3.15 -7.90
CA LEU A 166 1.63 4.52 -8.26
C LEU A 166 1.11 4.94 -9.63
N ARG A 167 1.06 4.03 -10.61
CA ARG A 167 0.42 4.30 -11.91
C ARG A 167 -1.07 4.55 -11.77
N PHE A 168 -1.74 3.82 -10.87
CA PHE A 168 -3.15 4.05 -10.53
C PHE A 168 -3.32 5.42 -9.86
N GLU A 169 -2.56 5.72 -8.81
CA GLU A 169 -2.59 7.01 -8.11
C GLU A 169 -2.42 8.20 -9.06
N TRP A 170 -1.42 8.16 -9.93
CA TRP A 170 -1.20 9.22 -10.90
C TRP A 170 -2.38 9.42 -11.85
N ALA A 171 -2.97 8.33 -12.35
CA ALA A 171 -4.13 8.41 -13.25
C ALA A 171 -5.38 8.94 -12.54
N TRP A 172 -5.58 8.60 -11.27
CA TRP A 172 -6.69 9.13 -10.47
C TRP A 172 -6.53 10.62 -10.14
N GLN A 173 -5.28 11.07 -9.93
CA GLN A 173 -4.95 12.48 -9.77
C GLN A 173 -5.16 13.28 -11.06
N ASN A 174 -4.82 12.70 -12.22
CA ASN A 174 -4.75 13.37 -13.53
C ASN A 174 -5.60 12.67 -14.61
N PRO A 175 -6.93 12.55 -14.44
CA PRO A 175 -7.79 11.81 -15.36
C PRO A 175 -7.76 12.36 -16.80
N GLU A 176 -7.59 13.68 -16.97
CA GLU A 176 -7.52 14.34 -18.27
C GLU A 176 -6.22 14.05 -19.05
N LYS A 177 -5.14 13.70 -18.34
CA LYS A 177 -3.83 13.37 -18.93
C LYS A 177 -3.65 11.87 -19.10
N SER A 178 -4.36 11.07 -18.31
CA SER A 178 -4.26 9.62 -18.36
C SER A 178 -4.71 9.08 -19.71
N ARG A 179 -3.82 8.34 -20.40
CA ARG A 179 -4.15 7.67 -21.66
C ARG A 179 -5.40 6.79 -21.55
N ARG A 180 -5.67 6.23 -20.37
CA ARG A 180 -6.82 5.35 -20.11
C ARG A 180 -8.14 6.11 -19.91
N LEU A 181 -8.09 7.39 -19.54
CA LEU A 181 -9.26 8.15 -19.11
C LEU A 181 -9.54 9.39 -19.96
N ARG A 182 -8.53 9.91 -20.68
CA ARG A 182 -8.63 11.17 -21.45
C ARG A 182 -9.79 11.18 -22.45
N SER A 183 -10.05 10.04 -23.11
CA SER A 183 -11.11 9.91 -24.11
C SER A 183 -12.51 9.94 -23.50
N LEU A 184 -12.64 9.62 -22.21
CA LEU A 184 -13.91 9.70 -21.48
C LEU A 184 -14.31 11.15 -21.16
N ASN A 185 -13.38 12.09 -21.29
CA ASN A 185 -13.58 13.53 -21.04
C ASN A 185 -14.34 13.83 -19.75
N LEU A 186 -13.98 13.15 -18.65
CA LEU A 186 -14.70 13.24 -17.38
C LEU A 186 -14.64 14.66 -16.82
N LYS A 187 -15.81 15.30 -16.67
CA LYS A 187 -15.98 16.59 -16.00
C LYS A 187 -16.84 16.44 -14.76
N LYS A 188 -16.53 17.21 -13.72
CA LYS A 188 -17.35 17.29 -12.51
C LYS A 188 -18.69 17.93 -12.85
N LYS A 189 -19.80 17.29 -12.48
CA LYS A 189 -21.14 17.87 -12.66
C LYS A 189 -21.38 18.99 -11.64
N ALA A 190 -22.30 19.92 -11.92
CA ALA A 190 -22.57 21.07 -11.05
C ALA A 190 -22.95 20.65 -9.61
N ASN A 191 -23.86 19.67 -9.50
CA ASN A 191 -24.38 19.18 -8.21
C ASN A 191 -23.57 18.00 -7.64
N GLU A 192 -22.45 17.63 -8.27
CA GLU A 192 -21.60 16.52 -7.80
C GLU A 192 -20.63 17.04 -6.74
N THR A 193 -20.44 16.30 -5.64
CA THR A 193 -19.44 16.63 -4.64
C THR A 193 -18.03 16.35 -5.17
N ALA A 194 -16.99 16.92 -4.55
CA ALA A 194 -15.61 16.59 -4.93
C ALA A 194 -15.30 15.10 -4.72
N LEU A 195 -15.79 14.52 -3.63
CA LEU A 195 -15.69 13.09 -3.33
C LEU A 195 -16.43 12.25 -4.38
N GLY A 196 -17.67 12.61 -4.71
CA GLY A 196 -18.46 11.91 -5.72
C GLY A 196 -17.79 11.91 -7.10
N PHE A 197 -17.20 13.04 -7.48
CA PHE A 197 -16.42 13.09 -8.72
C PHE A 197 -15.20 12.16 -8.70
N ARG A 198 -14.48 12.10 -7.57
CA ARG A 198 -13.32 11.20 -7.42
C ARG A 198 -13.75 9.73 -7.43
N LEU A 199 -14.89 9.39 -6.85
CA LEU A 199 -15.44 8.04 -6.87
C LEU A 199 -15.88 7.62 -8.27
N ARG A 200 -16.52 8.52 -9.03
CA ARG A 200 -16.85 8.23 -10.43
C ARG A 200 -15.60 7.99 -11.28
N ILE A 201 -14.56 8.81 -11.11
CA ILE A 201 -13.27 8.60 -11.80
C ILE A 201 -12.71 7.22 -11.44
N VAL A 202 -12.69 6.85 -10.15
CA VAL A 202 -12.09 5.57 -9.74
C VAL A 202 -12.91 4.39 -10.26
N CYS A 203 -14.24 4.49 -10.35
CA CYS A 203 -15.07 3.45 -10.97
C CYS A 203 -14.75 3.28 -12.47
N HIS A 204 -14.53 4.38 -13.22
CA HIS A 204 -14.01 4.28 -14.60
C HIS A 204 -12.64 3.60 -14.66
N MET A 205 -11.76 3.89 -13.71
CA MET A 205 -10.44 3.24 -13.65
C MET A 205 -10.55 1.74 -13.35
N LEU A 206 -11.36 1.34 -12.37
CA LEU A 206 -11.54 -0.07 -12.02
C LEU A 206 -12.14 -0.88 -13.18
N ASN A 207 -12.89 -0.25 -14.09
CA ASN A 207 -13.42 -0.84 -15.33
C ASN A 207 -12.54 -0.59 -16.57
N SER A 208 -11.28 -0.19 -16.40
CA SER A 208 -10.35 0.05 -17.49
C SER A 208 -9.09 -0.79 -17.37
N ASP A 209 -8.50 -1.17 -18.51
CA ASP A 209 -7.20 -1.83 -18.51
C ASP A 209 -6.07 -0.93 -18.01
N PRO A 210 -5.08 -1.48 -17.28
CA PRO A 210 -4.95 -2.90 -16.90
C PRO A 210 -5.70 -3.26 -15.60
N TRP A 211 -6.33 -2.29 -14.95
CA TRP A 211 -6.80 -2.42 -13.56
C TRP A 211 -8.02 -3.33 -13.42
N GLN A 212 -8.88 -3.38 -14.44
CA GLN A 212 -10.02 -4.29 -14.46
C GLN A 212 -9.62 -5.76 -14.35
N ARG A 213 -8.39 -6.13 -14.69
CA ARG A 213 -7.91 -7.53 -14.61
C ARG A 213 -7.16 -7.85 -13.32
N LEU A 214 -7.09 -6.89 -12.40
CA LEU A 214 -6.48 -7.09 -11.09
C LEU A 214 -7.57 -7.49 -10.08
N SER A 215 -7.22 -8.32 -9.11
CA SER A 215 -8.07 -8.65 -7.95
C SER A 215 -7.94 -7.56 -6.89
N LEU A 216 -8.31 -6.32 -7.25
CA LEU A 216 -8.30 -5.18 -6.32
C LEU A 216 -9.50 -5.26 -5.37
N THR A 217 -9.36 -4.58 -4.25
CA THR A 217 -10.43 -4.36 -3.28
C THR A 217 -10.66 -2.87 -3.13
N PHE A 218 -11.90 -2.44 -3.26
CA PHE A 218 -12.32 -1.11 -2.84
C PHE A 218 -12.75 -1.19 -1.38
N ARG A 219 -12.24 -0.32 -0.52
CA ARG A 219 -12.59 -0.30 0.90
C ARG A 219 -13.03 1.08 1.35
N TRP A 220 -14.24 1.18 1.88
CA TRP A 220 -14.69 2.32 2.67
C TRP A 220 -14.06 2.23 4.05
N LEU A 221 -13.29 3.25 4.42
CA LEU A 221 -12.67 3.31 5.75
C LEU A 221 -13.59 4.01 6.75
N LEU A 222 -14.43 4.92 6.27
CA LEU A 222 -15.44 5.66 7.03
C LEU A 222 -16.81 5.42 6.39
N PRO A 223 -17.53 4.36 6.81
CA PRO A 223 -18.84 3.98 6.25
C PRO A 223 -19.88 5.10 6.30
N GLU A 224 -19.82 5.98 7.29
CA GLU A 224 -20.69 7.14 7.44
C GLU A 224 -20.51 8.20 6.34
N LEU A 225 -19.40 8.15 5.59
CA LEU A 225 -19.13 8.99 4.42
C LEU A 225 -19.35 8.24 3.09
N GLU A 226 -19.85 7.02 3.14
CA GLU A 226 -20.19 6.26 1.96
C GLU A 226 -21.25 6.99 1.13
N ILE A 227 -21.04 7.01 -0.17
CA ILE A 227 -22.06 7.42 -1.13
C ILE A 227 -22.25 6.29 -2.14
N PRO A 228 -23.48 6.05 -2.62
CA PRO A 228 -23.74 5.02 -3.61
C PRO A 228 -22.89 5.20 -4.87
N PHE A 229 -22.39 4.11 -5.43
CA PHE A 229 -21.77 4.14 -6.75
C PHE A 229 -22.81 4.53 -7.81
N SER A 230 -22.33 5.13 -8.91
CA SER A 230 -23.20 5.42 -10.04
C SER A 230 -23.72 4.11 -10.64
N PRO A 231 -25.03 3.97 -10.92
CA PRO A 231 -25.57 2.74 -11.49
C PRO A 231 -24.97 2.44 -12.87
N ASP A 232 -24.61 3.49 -13.63
CA ASP A 232 -23.96 3.36 -14.94
C ASP A 232 -22.52 2.81 -14.85
N ILE A 233 -21.87 2.91 -13.68
CA ILE A 233 -20.50 2.46 -13.51
C ILE A 233 -20.17 2.08 -12.06
N THR A 234 -20.37 0.80 -11.76
CA THR A 234 -20.00 0.18 -10.48
C THR A 234 -18.63 -0.49 -10.57
N PRO A 235 -17.97 -0.81 -9.45
CA PRO A 235 -16.80 -1.69 -9.46
C PRO A 235 -17.11 -3.03 -10.18
N PRO A 236 -16.12 -3.63 -10.88
CA PRO A 236 -16.27 -4.94 -11.49
C PRO A 236 -16.68 -6.03 -10.49
N SER A 237 -17.47 -7.02 -10.94
CA SER A 237 -18.04 -8.06 -10.08
C SER A 237 -17.01 -8.94 -9.36
N HIS A 238 -15.81 -9.10 -9.90
CA HIS A 238 -14.73 -9.86 -9.25
C HIS A 238 -13.94 -9.04 -8.22
N MET A 239 -14.20 -7.74 -8.09
CA MET A 239 -13.60 -6.88 -7.08
C MET A 239 -14.51 -6.77 -5.87
N THR A 240 -13.94 -6.98 -4.68
CA THR A 240 -14.71 -6.85 -3.43
C THR A 240 -14.83 -5.39 -3.02
N VAL A 241 -16.02 -5.00 -2.56
CA VAL A 241 -16.24 -3.78 -1.78
C VAL A 241 -16.27 -4.16 -0.31
N GLN A 242 -15.42 -3.53 0.50
CA GLN A 242 -15.27 -3.81 1.93
C GLN A 242 -15.44 -2.54 2.77
N HIS A 243 -15.61 -2.71 4.07
CA HIS A 243 -15.80 -1.62 5.02
C HIS A 243 -14.85 -1.74 6.23
N GLY A 244 -14.59 -0.61 6.88
CA GLY A 244 -13.80 -0.51 8.10
C GLY A 244 -12.29 -0.38 7.86
N ALA A 245 -11.55 -0.21 8.96
CA ALA A 245 -10.12 0.07 8.96
C ALA A 245 -9.27 -1.01 8.26
N VAL A 246 -8.11 -0.60 7.74
CA VAL A 246 -7.08 -1.54 7.27
C VAL A 246 -6.24 -1.97 8.47
N THR A 247 -6.26 -3.28 8.75
CA THR A 247 -5.38 -3.91 9.73
C THR A 247 -4.11 -4.40 9.07
N LYS A 248 -2.99 -4.33 9.80
CA LYS A 248 -1.76 -5.01 9.37
C LYS A 248 -1.96 -6.50 9.62
N ILE A 249 -1.91 -7.27 8.56
CA ILE A 249 -2.03 -8.72 8.62
C ILE A 249 -0.64 -9.31 8.56
N SER A 250 -0.35 -10.22 9.47
CA SER A 250 0.87 -11.02 9.44
C SER A 250 0.53 -12.50 9.38
N SER A 251 1.33 -13.26 8.65
CA SER A 251 1.17 -14.70 8.51
C SER A 251 2.25 -15.41 9.33
N LEU A 252 1.86 -16.26 10.27
CA LEU A 252 2.79 -17.07 11.06
C LEU A 252 3.54 -18.06 10.16
N ILE A 253 4.85 -18.20 10.38
CA ILE A 253 5.67 -19.18 9.67
C ILE A 253 5.63 -20.50 10.46
N PRO A 254 5.15 -21.61 9.87
CA PRO A 254 5.17 -22.92 10.51
C PRO A 254 6.61 -23.35 10.82
N GLN A 255 6.81 -23.98 11.97
CA GLN A 255 8.15 -24.33 12.48
C GLN A 255 8.43 -25.83 12.44
N LEU A 256 7.38 -26.67 12.38
CA LEU A 256 7.51 -28.11 12.36
C LEU A 256 7.55 -28.63 10.92
N GLN A 257 8.34 -29.68 10.69
CA GLN A 257 8.49 -30.25 9.35
C GLN A 257 7.21 -30.92 8.86
N GLU A 258 6.40 -31.51 9.75
CA GLU A 258 5.09 -32.08 9.41
C GLU A 258 4.06 -31.05 8.90
N GLU A 259 4.31 -29.75 9.11
CA GLU A 259 3.45 -28.66 8.61
C GLU A 259 3.79 -28.25 7.16
N TYR A 260 4.72 -28.96 6.50
CA TYR A 260 5.16 -28.69 5.14
C TYR A 260 4.95 -29.89 4.21
N ASP A 261 4.50 -29.57 3.00
CA ASP A 261 4.38 -30.49 1.87
C ASP A 261 5.58 -30.31 0.92
N ILE A 262 5.99 -31.40 0.26
CA ILE A 262 6.96 -31.37 -0.84
C ILE A 262 6.23 -30.93 -2.12
N ILE A 263 6.88 -30.08 -2.93
CA ILE A 263 6.36 -29.69 -4.23
C ILE A 263 6.32 -30.92 -5.15
N GLY A 264 5.09 -31.41 -5.40
CA GLY A 264 4.84 -32.53 -6.29
C GLY A 264 4.80 -32.18 -7.78
N THR A 265 4.11 -33.02 -8.55
CA THR A 265 3.89 -32.84 -9.99
C THR A 265 2.68 -31.96 -10.29
N CYS A 266 2.71 -31.31 -11.44
CA CYS A 266 1.58 -30.55 -11.93
C CYS A 266 0.41 -31.47 -12.29
N SER A 267 -0.75 -31.23 -11.69
CA SER A 267 -1.98 -32.01 -11.88
C SER A 267 -2.60 -31.92 -13.28
N LEU A 268 -2.07 -31.07 -14.16
CA LEU A 268 -2.51 -30.91 -15.55
C LEU A 268 -1.55 -31.54 -16.57
N CYS A 269 -0.25 -31.26 -16.48
CA CYS A 269 0.73 -31.78 -17.45
C CYS A 269 1.52 -32.99 -16.94
N LEU A 270 1.32 -33.37 -15.68
CA LEU A 270 1.97 -34.50 -14.99
C LEU A 270 3.49 -34.39 -14.86
N LYS A 271 4.08 -33.25 -15.23
CA LYS A 271 5.53 -32.99 -15.09
C LYS A 271 5.87 -32.42 -13.70
N PRO A 272 7.10 -32.62 -13.19
CA PRO A 272 7.56 -32.00 -11.95
C PRO A 272 7.48 -30.47 -11.98
N ILE A 273 7.18 -29.86 -10.83
CA ILE A 273 7.29 -28.42 -10.62
C ILE A 273 8.58 -28.17 -9.84
N ASN A 274 9.55 -27.49 -10.47
CA ASN A 274 10.91 -27.41 -9.95
C ASN A 274 11.13 -26.21 -9.02
N SER A 275 10.21 -25.25 -8.98
CA SER A 275 10.34 -24.07 -8.13
C SER A 275 8.99 -23.52 -7.69
N ILE A 276 8.98 -22.84 -6.53
CA ILE A 276 7.80 -22.15 -6.02
C ILE A 276 7.34 -21.04 -6.99
N SER A 277 8.26 -20.42 -7.73
CA SER A 277 7.95 -19.39 -8.74
C SER A 277 7.08 -19.91 -9.89
N GLU A 278 7.11 -21.21 -10.16
CA GLU A 278 6.24 -21.86 -11.15
C GLU A 278 4.97 -22.46 -10.53
N LEU A 279 4.94 -22.62 -9.22
CA LEU A 279 3.87 -23.31 -8.49
C LEU A 279 2.66 -22.39 -8.26
N LEU A 280 1.47 -22.89 -8.61
CA LEU A 280 0.22 -22.52 -7.98
C LEU A 280 -0.38 -23.75 -7.30
N ARG A 281 -0.86 -23.60 -6.07
CA ARG A 281 -1.63 -24.64 -5.36
C ARG A 281 -3.11 -24.27 -5.31
N CYS A 282 -3.95 -25.27 -5.09
CA CYS A 282 -5.39 -25.06 -4.94
C CYS A 282 -5.71 -24.10 -3.77
N SER A 283 -6.71 -23.22 -3.95
CA SER A 283 -7.17 -22.29 -2.90
C SER A 283 -7.80 -23.00 -1.69
N ALA A 284 -8.20 -24.27 -1.85
CA ALA A 284 -8.70 -25.15 -0.80
C ALA A 284 -7.61 -26.13 -0.34
N SER A 285 -6.41 -25.62 -0.01
CA SER A 285 -5.21 -26.42 0.32
C SER A 285 -5.38 -27.39 1.49
N GLU A 286 -6.36 -27.17 2.36
CA GLU A 286 -6.70 -28.07 3.47
C GLU A 286 -7.32 -29.39 3.01
N ILE A 287 -8.09 -29.37 1.91
CA ILE A 287 -8.80 -30.53 1.37
C ILE A 287 -8.30 -30.98 0.00
N CYS A 288 -7.61 -30.10 -0.73
CA CYS A 288 -7.12 -30.34 -2.08
C CYS A 288 -5.63 -30.01 -2.18
N LYS A 289 -4.80 -31.05 -2.25
CA LYS A 289 -3.33 -30.97 -2.35
C LYS A 289 -2.81 -30.83 -3.78
N SER A 290 -3.66 -30.42 -4.71
CA SER A 290 -3.27 -30.32 -6.12
C SER A 290 -2.37 -29.11 -6.37
N HIS A 291 -1.25 -29.39 -7.03
CA HIS A 291 -0.30 -28.41 -7.52
C HIS A 291 -0.40 -28.26 -9.03
N PHE A 292 -0.11 -27.07 -9.53
CA PHE A 292 -0.15 -26.76 -10.95
C PHE A 292 1.04 -25.87 -11.32
N HIS A 293 1.62 -26.06 -12.51
CA HIS A 293 2.40 -24.98 -13.10
C HIS A 293 1.45 -23.80 -13.36
N MET A 294 1.89 -22.58 -13.02
CA MET A 294 1.18 -21.33 -13.29
C MET A 294 0.73 -21.26 -14.76
N ARG A 295 1.62 -21.59 -15.70
CA ARG A 295 1.32 -21.59 -17.14
C ARG A 295 0.24 -22.60 -17.51
N CYS A 296 0.26 -23.79 -16.91
CA CYS A 296 -0.73 -24.83 -17.19
C CYS A 296 -2.11 -24.42 -16.68
N LEU A 297 -2.20 -23.92 -15.45
CA LEU A 297 -3.46 -23.49 -14.85
C LEU A 297 -4.04 -22.27 -15.58
N SER A 298 -3.21 -21.29 -15.94
CA SER A 298 -3.60 -20.15 -16.76
C SER A 298 -4.19 -20.61 -18.10
N LYS A 299 -3.46 -21.46 -18.84
CA LYS A 299 -3.91 -22.01 -20.13
C LYS A 299 -5.24 -22.75 -20.00
N HIS A 300 -5.39 -23.59 -18.97
CA HIS A 300 -6.61 -24.35 -18.74
C HIS A 300 -7.82 -23.43 -18.53
N ALA A 301 -7.71 -22.46 -17.60
CA ALA A 301 -8.79 -21.54 -17.29
C ALA A 301 -9.14 -20.62 -18.47
N LEU A 302 -8.15 -20.13 -19.22
CA LEU A 302 -8.39 -19.28 -20.38
C LEU A 302 -8.98 -20.04 -21.57
N ASN A 303 -8.60 -21.30 -21.79
CA ASN A 303 -9.21 -22.13 -22.82
C ASN A 303 -10.69 -22.41 -22.53
N ALA A 304 -11.08 -22.52 -21.26
CA ALA A 304 -12.48 -22.76 -20.87
C ALA A 304 -13.43 -21.61 -21.27
N VAL A 305 -12.88 -20.43 -21.54
CA VAL A 305 -13.62 -19.22 -21.97
C VAL A 305 -13.12 -18.69 -23.33
N ASP A 306 -12.36 -19.48 -24.08
CA ASP A 306 -11.77 -19.13 -25.39
C ASP A 306 -10.92 -17.82 -25.41
N GLU A 307 -10.29 -17.49 -24.29
CA GLU A 307 -9.48 -16.27 -24.13
C GLU A 307 -7.96 -16.51 -24.22
N TYR A 308 -7.51 -17.76 -24.37
CA TYR A 308 -6.08 -18.09 -24.29
C TYR A 308 -5.21 -17.44 -25.38
N ARG A 309 -5.82 -17.09 -26.51
CA ARG A 309 -5.12 -16.45 -27.63
C ARG A 309 -4.90 -14.95 -27.42
N ILE A 310 -5.63 -14.33 -26.50
CA ILE A 310 -5.66 -12.87 -26.31
C ILE A 310 -5.14 -12.44 -24.94
N LEU A 311 -5.17 -13.33 -23.95
CA LEU A 311 -4.87 -13.02 -22.56
C LEU A 311 -3.80 -13.95 -22.00
N LEU A 312 -3.01 -13.41 -21.05
CA LEU A 312 -1.89 -14.14 -20.43
C LEU A 312 -2.30 -14.91 -19.17
N PHE A 313 -3.33 -14.43 -18.47
CA PHE A 313 -3.86 -15.02 -17.25
C PHE A 313 -5.35 -14.71 -17.10
N PRO A 314 -6.14 -15.63 -16.50
CA PRO A 314 -7.56 -15.42 -16.25
C PRO A 314 -7.78 -14.45 -15.06
N ILE A 315 -8.99 -13.91 -14.93
CA ILE A 315 -9.40 -13.22 -13.70
C ILE A 315 -9.77 -14.25 -12.62
N GLN A 316 -10.49 -15.29 -13.02
CA GLN A 316 -10.96 -16.38 -12.17
C GLN A 316 -10.96 -17.71 -12.94
N GLY A 317 -11.03 -18.82 -12.22
CA GLY A 317 -11.15 -20.14 -12.81
C GLY A 317 -11.61 -21.17 -11.78
N GLN A 318 -11.66 -22.43 -12.18
CA GLN A 318 -11.98 -23.55 -11.30
C GLN A 318 -10.81 -24.52 -11.22
N CYS A 319 -10.55 -25.04 -10.02
CA CYS A 319 -9.55 -26.07 -9.82
C CYS A 319 -9.91 -27.31 -10.65
N PRO A 320 -9.07 -27.78 -11.57
CA PRO A 320 -9.36 -28.96 -12.41
C PRO A 320 -9.52 -30.28 -11.63
N LYS A 321 -9.18 -30.28 -10.34
CA LYS A 321 -9.19 -31.47 -9.47
C LYS A 321 -10.39 -31.51 -8.53
N CYS A 322 -10.67 -30.43 -7.80
CA CYS A 322 -11.78 -30.38 -6.84
C CYS A 322 -12.94 -29.46 -7.26
N GLY A 323 -12.84 -28.75 -8.38
CA GLY A 323 -13.89 -27.86 -8.89
C GLY A 323 -14.03 -26.53 -8.14
N ILE A 324 -13.28 -26.28 -7.06
CA ILE A 324 -13.42 -25.02 -6.32
C ILE A 324 -13.06 -23.81 -7.20
N THR A 325 -13.87 -22.77 -7.12
CA THR A 325 -13.61 -21.50 -7.81
C THR A 325 -12.49 -20.74 -7.10
N TYR A 326 -11.61 -20.12 -7.88
CA TYR A 326 -10.55 -19.25 -7.39
C TYR A 326 -10.49 -17.95 -8.20
N LEU A 327 -10.01 -16.89 -7.56
CA LEU A 327 -9.52 -15.69 -8.24
C LEU A 327 -8.02 -15.85 -8.49
N TRP A 328 -7.56 -15.47 -9.69
CA TRP A 328 -6.15 -15.59 -10.06
C TRP A 328 -5.24 -14.79 -9.12
N GLY A 329 -5.66 -13.56 -8.77
CA GLY A 329 -4.91 -12.71 -7.85
C GLY A 329 -4.73 -13.33 -6.47
N GLU A 330 -5.69 -14.11 -5.99
CA GLU A 330 -5.58 -14.82 -4.70
C GLU A 330 -4.49 -15.89 -4.75
N LEU A 331 -4.41 -16.66 -5.83
CA LEU A 331 -3.37 -17.68 -6.02
C LEU A 331 -1.97 -17.05 -6.12
N ILE A 332 -1.86 -15.91 -6.81
CA ILE A 332 -0.59 -15.18 -6.91
C ILE A 332 -0.18 -14.61 -5.54
N ARG A 333 -1.13 -14.10 -4.74
CA ARG A 333 -0.82 -13.63 -3.38
C ARG A 333 -0.34 -14.77 -2.48
N ASP A 334 -0.99 -15.93 -2.54
CA ASP A 334 -0.53 -17.13 -1.83
C ASP A 334 0.89 -17.52 -2.26
N GLN A 335 1.16 -17.58 -3.56
CA GLN A 335 2.50 -17.87 -4.08
C GLN A 335 3.58 -16.90 -3.55
N ARG A 336 3.27 -15.60 -3.45
CA ARG A 336 4.21 -14.61 -2.89
C ARG A 336 4.52 -14.87 -1.42
N ILE A 337 3.51 -15.27 -0.65
CA ILE A 337 3.71 -15.69 0.75
C ILE A 337 4.62 -16.92 0.80
N LEU A 338 4.39 -17.92 -0.06
CA LEU A 338 5.26 -19.10 -0.15
C LEU A 338 6.70 -18.74 -0.50
N LEU A 339 6.92 -17.81 -1.44
CA LEU A 339 8.25 -17.31 -1.79
C LEU A 339 8.94 -16.61 -0.60
N ALA A 340 8.18 -15.84 0.18
CA ALA A 340 8.69 -15.16 1.37
C ALA A 340 9.06 -16.17 2.48
N VAL A 341 8.23 -17.20 2.71
CA VAL A 341 8.54 -18.30 3.63
C VAL A 341 9.78 -19.05 3.18
N ASN A 342 9.88 -19.39 1.89
CA ASN A 342 11.04 -20.09 1.36
C ASN A 342 12.34 -19.27 1.49
N LYS A 343 12.24 -17.95 1.31
CA LYS A 343 13.36 -17.04 1.54
C LYS A 343 13.79 -17.01 3.01
N PHE A 344 12.84 -17.06 3.95
CA PHE A 344 13.15 -17.17 5.37
C PHE A 344 13.84 -18.51 5.69
N ASN A 345 13.38 -19.59 5.07
CA ASN A 345 13.92 -20.94 5.25
C ASN A 345 15.18 -21.24 4.40
N SER A 346 15.82 -20.25 3.77
CA SER A 346 16.84 -20.48 2.72
C SER A 346 18.06 -21.30 3.16
N ASN A 347 18.34 -21.35 4.46
CA ASN A 347 19.49 -22.04 5.03
C ASN A 347 19.08 -23.28 5.86
N GLY A 348 17.81 -23.69 5.81
CA GLY A 348 17.25 -24.75 6.65
C GLY A 348 16.77 -25.95 5.85
N ALA A 349 16.42 -27.02 6.58
CA ALA A 349 15.87 -28.26 6.00
C ALA A 349 14.51 -28.06 5.29
N LEU A 350 13.82 -26.95 5.59
CA LEU A 350 12.53 -26.58 5.01
C LEU A 350 12.65 -25.81 3.67
N PHE A 351 13.87 -25.62 3.16
CA PHE A 351 14.10 -24.97 1.88
C PHE A 351 13.47 -25.79 0.73
N ASN A 352 12.78 -25.11 -0.19
CA ASN A 352 11.99 -25.67 -1.29
C ASN A 352 10.77 -26.53 -0.87
N MET A 353 10.43 -26.56 0.42
CA MET A 353 9.13 -27.08 0.87
C MET A 353 8.10 -25.95 0.93
N ILE A 354 6.82 -26.31 0.96
CA ILE A 354 5.71 -25.36 1.08
C ILE A 354 4.87 -25.70 2.31
N PRO A 355 4.37 -24.72 3.08
CA PRO A 355 3.38 -24.99 4.13
C PRO A 355 2.20 -25.81 3.60
N SER A 356 1.72 -26.81 4.33
CA SER A 356 0.68 -27.73 3.86
C SER A 356 -0.71 -27.07 3.71
N GLY A 357 -0.96 -26.00 4.46
CA GLY A 357 -2.24 -25.30 4.50
C GLY A 357 -2.13 -23.80 4.21
N LYS A 358 -3.22 -23.08 4.45
CA LYS A 358 -3.18 -21.62 4.58
C LYS A 358 -2.43 -21.26 5.85
N LEU A 359 -1.64 -20.20 5.79
CA LEU A 359 -0.97 -19.70 6.98
C LEU A 359 -1.97 -19.05 7.92
N ILE A 360 -1.73 -19.24 9.22
CA ILE A 360 -2.50 -18.58 10.28
C ILE A 360 -2.17 -17.08 10.21
N LYS A 361 -3.22 -16.27 10.04
CA LYS A 361 -3.12 -14.81 10.01
C LYS A 361 -3.35 -14.22 11.40
N MET A 362 -2.53 -13.25 11.79
CA MET A 362 -2.67 -12.41 12.99
C MET A 362 -2.88 -10.95 12.61
#